data_AF-A0A6L7S6Z1-F1
#
_entry.id   AF-A0A6L7S6Z1-F1
#
_cell.length_a   1.000
_cell.length_b   1.000
_cell.length_c   1.000
_cell.angle_alpha   90.00
_cell.angle_beta   90.00
_cell.angle_gamma   90.00
#
_symmetry.space_group_name_H-M   'P 1'
#
loop_
_entity.id
_entity.type
_entity.pdbx_description
1 polymer ?
#
loop_
_entity_poly.entity_id
_entity_poly.type
_entity_poly.pdbx_seq_one_letter_code
_entity_poly.pdbx_strand_id
1 'polypeptide(L)'
;MSLTETRSRIARAADAQGRDGTDISLIAVSKLQPLDRIEAVLGQGHRVFGENRLQEAQGKWPAFRERFPDIELHLVGALQTNKARAAMA
;
A
#
# COMPACT_ATOMS: atom_id res chain seq x y z
N MET A 1 -8.48 12.06 2.99
CA MET A 1 -9.23 11.06 3.79
C MET A 1 -8.23 10.26 4.57
N SER A 2 -8.53 10.01 5.83
CA SER A 2 -7.77 9.13 6.70
C SER A 2 -7.98 7.66 6.33
N LEU A 3 -7.11 6.80 6.87
CA LEU A 3 -7.23 5.35 6.73
C LEU A 3 -8.56 4.86 7.33
N THR A 4 -8.91 5.34 8.53
CA THR A 4 -10.13 4.95 9.26
C THR A 4 -11.39 5.29 8.48
N GLU A 5 -11.48 6.51 7.93
CA GLU A 5 -12.61 6.91 7.09
C GLU A 5 -12.73 6.02 5.84
N THR A 6 -11.61 5.70 5.20
CA THR A 6 -11.60 4.85 4.01
C THR A 6 -12.07 3.42 4.33
N ARG A 7 -11.56 2.83 5.43
CA ARG A 7 -12.01 1.49 5.88
C ARG A 7 -13.49 1.47 6.22
N SER A 8 -13.99 2.52 6.88
CA SER A 8 -15.42 2.64 7.22
C SER A 8 -16.31 2.73 5.96
N ARG A 9 -15.85 3.44 4.93
CA ARG A 9 -16.54 3.50 3.63
C ARG A 9 -16.56 2.15 2.93
N ILE A 10 -15.45 1.41 2.97
CA ILE A 10 -15.36 0.05 2.41
C ILE A 10 -16.33 -0.89 3.12
N ALA A 11 -16.33 -0.91 4.46
CA ALA A 11 -17.22 -1.76 5.25
C ALA A 11 -18.70 -1.49 4.93
N ARG A 12 -19.10 -0.21 4.87
CA ARG A 12 -20.47 0.18 4.50
C ARG A 12 -20.84 -0.25 3.07
N ALA A 13 -19.91 -0.15 2.13
CA ALA A 13 -20.16 -0.56 0.76
C ALA A 13 -20.24 -2.08 0.59
N ALA A 14 -19.44 -2.85 1.36
CA ALA A 14 -19.49 -4.30 1.38
C ALA A 14 -20.81 -4.81 1.96
N ASP A 15 -21.22 -4.27 3.11
CA ASP A 15 -22.47 -4.59 3.80
C ASP A 15 -23.69 -4.34 2.90
N ALA A 16 -23.72 -3.20 2.20
CA ALA A 16 -24.77 -2.86 1.23
C ALA A 16 -24.88 -3.83 0.04
N GLN A 17 -23.89 -4.70 -0.18
CA GLN A 17 -23.86 -5.73 -1.22
C GLN A 17 -23.88 -7.15 -0.64
N GLY A 18 -24.10 -7.31 0.67
CA GLY A 18 -24.10 -8.62 1.34
C GLY A 18 -22.73 -9.31 1.35
N ARG A 19 -21.64 -8.53 1.33
CA ARG A 19 -20.25 -9.02 1.39
C ARG A 19 -19.60 -8.64 2.72
N ASP A 20 -18.63 -9.43 3.16
CA ASP A 20 -17.79 -9.01 4.29
C ASP A 20 -16.79 -7.93 3.82
N GLY A 21 -16.64 -6.87 4.61
CA GLY A 21 -15.62 -5.85 4.38
C GLY A 21 -14.20 -6.40 4.49
N THR A 22 -13.99 -7.51 5.19
CA THR A 22 -12.69 -8.19 5.27
C THR A 22 -12.28 -8.88 3.98
N ASP A 23 -13.24 -9.18 3.09
CA ASP A 23 -12.96 -9.75 1.76
C ASP A 23 -12.35 -8.70 0.79
N ILE A 24 -12.24 -7.44 1.22
CA ILE A 24 -11.77 -6.33 0.39
C ILE A 24 -10.42 -5.85 0.91
N SER A 25 -9.36 -6.13 0.14
CA SER A 25 -8.03 -5.60 0.41
C SER A 25 -7.93 -4.12 0.04
N LEU A 26 -7.66 -3.27 1.04
CA LEU A 26 -7.34 -1.86 0.83
C LEU A 26 -5.84 -1.71 0.53
N ILE A 27 -5.49 -1.24 -0.66
CA ILE A 27 -4.11 -0.91 -1.04
C ILE A 27 -3.91 0.60 -0.91
N ALA A 28 -3.06 1.04 0.02
CA ALA A 28 -2.72 2.46 0.17
C ALA A 28 -1.67 2.90 -0.88
N VAL A 29 -2.10 3.66 -1.89
CA VAL A 29 -1.18 4.18 -2.92
C VAL A 29 -0.34 5.32 -2.34
N SER A 30 0.98 5.11 -2.29
CA SER A 30 1.92 5.99 -1.58
C SER A 30 2.88 6.75 -2.48
N LYS A 31 2.65 6.73 -3.79
CA LYS A 31 3.43 7.49 -4.78
C LYS A 31 3.49 8.97 -4.38
N LEU A 32 4.69 9.56 -4.43
CA LEU A 32 4.92 10.96 -4.09
C LEU A 32 4.45 11.40 -2.68
N GLN A 33 4.13 10.46 -1.78
CA GLN A 33 3.78 10.82 -0.42
C GLN A 33 5.03 11.06 0.43
N PRO A 34 5.03 12.09 1.29
CA PRO A 34 6.05 12.27 2.32
C PRO A 34 6.23 11.03 3.21
N LEU A 35 7.47 10.79 3.67
CA LEU A 35 7.82 9.60 4.47
C LEU A 35 7.07 9.54 5.81
N ASP A 36 6.92 10.68 6.48
CA ASP A 36 6.16 10.85 7.71
C ASP A 36 4.69 10.44 7.55
N ARG A 37 4.09 10.73 6.39
CA ARG A 37 2.72 10.30 6.09
C ARG A 37 2.60 8.79 5.97
N ILE A 38 3.58 8.16 5.33
CA ILE A 38 3.61 6.70 5.16
C ILE A 38 3.83 6.04 6.52
N GLU A 39 4.76 6.58 7.31
CA GLU A 39 5.02 6.14 8.67
C GLU A 39 3.79 6.27 9.57
N ALA A 40 3.02 7.36 9.46
CA ALA A 40 1.77 7.53 10.20
C ALA A 40 0.72 6.46 9.85
N VAL A 41 0.67 6.00 8.59
CA VAL A 41 -0.24 4.93 8.15
C VAL A 41 0.27 3.55 8.60
N LEU A 42 1.59 3.33 8.56
CA LEU A 42 2.23 2.15 9.13
C LEU A 42 1.99 2.06 10.65
N GLY A 43 2.07 3.18 11.37
CA GLY A 43 1.78 3.27 12.79
C GLY A 43 0.33 2.92 13.17
N GLN A 44 -0.60 3.04 12.22
CA GLN A 44 -2.00 2.61 12.37
C GLN A 44 -2.20 1.11 12.11
N GLY A 45 -1.13 0.34 11.90
CA GLY A 45 -1.19 -1.10 11.64
C GLY A 45 -1.47 -1.47 10.18
N HIS A 46 -1.55 -0.52 9.26
CA HIS A 46 -1.73 -0.83 7.85
C HIS A 46 -0.43 -1.33 7.21
N ARG A 47 -0.52 -2.29 6.29
CA ARG A 47 0.65 -2.98 5.72
C ARG A 47 0.64 -3.13 4.21
N VAL A 48 -0.50 -2.93 3.55
CA VAL A 48 -0.65 -3.16 2.10
C VAL A 48 -0.55 -1.85 1.35
N PHE A 49 0.53 -1.66 0.59
CA PHE A 49 0.82 -0.41 -0.08
C PHE A 49 1.00 -0.58 -1.60
N GLY A 50 0.75 0.50 -2.33
CA GLY A 50 0.90 0.57 -3.77
C GLY A 50 1.92 1.63 -4.20
N GLU A 51 2.74 1.29 -5.19
CA GLU A 51 3.68 2.21 -5.84
C GLU A 51 3.51 2.23 -7.35
N ASN A 52 3.73 3.39 -7.95
CA ASN A 52 3.67 3.53 -9.40
C ASN A 52 5.01 3.24 -10.08
N ARG A 53 6.13 3.47 -9.40
CA ARG A 53 7.47 3.37 -9.99
C ARG A 53 8.37 2.53 -9.10
N LEU A 54 9.03 1.54 -9.70
CA LEU A 54 9.97 0.67 -9.01
C LEU A 54 11.12 1.45 -8.34
N GLN A 55 11.60 2.52 -8.97
CA GLN A 55 12.70 3.34 -8.43
C GLN A 55 12.31 4.02 -7.12
N GLU A 56 11.12 4.63 -7.07
CA GLU A 56 10.59 5.21 -5.82
C GLU A 56 10.49 4.13 -4.75
N ALA A 57 10.02 2.93 -5.15
CA ALA A 57 9.87 1.84 -4.23
C ALA A 57 11.21 1.40 -3.61
N GLN A 58 12.23 1.22 -4.44
CA GLN A 58 13.58 0.82 -4.04
C GLN A 58 14.27 1.85 -3.14
N GLY A 59 14.02 3.14 -3.35
CA GLY A 59 14.61 4.20 -2.52
C GLY A 59 13.99 4.35 -1.14
N LYS A 60 12.74 3.88 -0.95
CA LYS A 60 11.93 4.17 0.24
C LYS A 60 11.68 2.96 1.12
N TRP A 61 11.24 1.86 0.53
CA TRP A 61 10.65 0.75 1.27
C TRP A 61 11.63 -0.14 2.03
N PRO A 62 12.93 -0.30 1.65
CA PRO A 62 13.86 -1.11 2.43
C PRO A 62 13.93 -0.70 3.91
N ALA A 63 14.07 0.61 4.19
CA ALA A 63 14.12 1.13 5.56
C ALA A 63 12.81 0.92 6.35
N PHE A 64 11.66 0.98 5.68
CA PHE A 64 10.38 0.67 6.33
C PHE A 64 10.23 -0.82 6.61
N ARG A 65 10.70 -1.71 5.72
CA ARG A 65 10.61 -3.16 5.91
C ARG A 65 11.46 -3.67 7.07
N GLU A 66 12.57 -3.00 7.39
CA GLU A 66 13.35 -3.31 8.60
C GLU A 66 12.54 -3.10 9.89
N ARG A 67 11.62 -2.12 9.89
CA ARG A 67 10.80 -1.75 11.05
C ARG A 67 9.42 -2.41 11.04
N PHE A 68 8.91 -2.74 9.86
CA PHE A 68 7.59 -3.30 9.62
C PHE A 68 7.74 -4.47 8.62
N PRO A 69 8.11 -5.67 9.11
CA PRO A 69 8.50 -6.79 8.27
C PRO A 69 7.33 -7.40 7.46
N ASP A 70 6.10 -7.08 7.85
CA ASP A 70 4.84 -7.55 7.28
C ASP A 70 4.29 -6.63 6.16
N ILE A 71 5.09 -5.67 5.65
CA ILE A 71 4.69 -4.82 4.52
C ILE A 71 4.53 -5.63 3.23
N GLU A 72 3.34 -5.53 2.64
CA GLU A 72 3.04 -5.99 1.29
C GLU A 72 3.09 -4.80 0.33
N LEU A 73 3.92 -4.89 -0.72
CA LEU A 73 4.11 -3.81 -1.68
C LEU A 73 3.69 -4.25 -3.09
N HIS A 74 2.72 -3.54 -3.65
CA HIS A 74 2.20 -3.77 -4.99
C HIS A 74 2.72 -2.72 -5.96
N LEU A 75 3.31 -3.14 -7.08
CA LEU A 75 3.55 -2.24 -8.20
C LEU A 75 2.25 -2.10 -8.99
N VAL A 76 1.61 -0.94 -8.92
CA VAL A 76 0.34 -0.62 -9.59
C VAL A 76 0.53 0.24 -10.84
N GLY A 77 1.76 0.64 -11.14
CA GLY A 77 2.12 1.37 -12.36
C GLY A 77 2.72 0.47 -13.44
N ALA A 78 2.98 1.06 -14.61
CA ALA A 78 3.60 0.35 -15.72
C ALA A 78 5.02 -0.10 -15.37
N LEU A 79 5.33 -1.37 -15.68
CA LEU A 79 6.66 -1.93 -15.53
C LEU A 79 7.38 -1.97 -16.88
N GLN A 80 8.49 -1.25 -16.99
CA GLN A 80 9.36 -1.35 -18.16
C GLN A 80 10.10 -2.69 -18.15
N THR A 81 10.25 -3.32 -19.33
CA THR A 81 10.88 -4.65 -19.46
C THR A 81 12.26 -4.74 -18.82
N ASN A 82 13.09 -3.71 -18.98
CA ASN A 82 14.43 -3.64 -18.40
C ASN A 82 14.44 -3.57 -16.85
N LYS A 83 13.28 -3.34 -16.22
CA LYS A 83 13.09 -3.27 -14.77
C LYS A 83 12.43 -4.52 -14.20
N ALA A 84 12.01 -5.48 -15.04
CA ALA A 84 11.28 -6.67 -14.59
C ALA A 84 12.07 -7.52 -13.59
N ARG A 85 13.36 -7.78 -13.86
CA ARG A 85 14.23 -8.54 -12.95
C ARG A 85 14.34 -7.86 -11.58
N ALA A 86 14.48 -6.54 -11.55
CA ALA A 86 14.60 -5.77 -10.32
C ALA A 86 13.28 -5.66 -9.53
N ALA A 87 12.13 -5.91 -10.16
CA ALA A 87 10.83 -5.94 -9.48
C ALA A 87 10.54 -7.30 -8.82
N MET A 88 11.23 -8.36 -9.23
CA MET A 88 11.09 -9.73 -8.73
C MET A 88 12.09 -10.08 -7.62
N ALA A 89 13.13 -9.26 -7.47
CA ALA A 89 14.21 -9.43 -6.48
C ALA A 89 13.85 -8.72 -5.17
#